data_AF-A0AAU0HHE4-F1
#
_entry.id   AF-A0AAU0HHE4-F1
#
_cell.length_a   1.000
_cell.length_b   1.000
_cell.length_c   1.000
_cell.angle_alpha   90.00
_cell.angle_beta   90.00
_cell.angle_gamma   90.00
#
_symmetry.space_group_name_H-M   'P 1'
#
loop_
_entity.id
_entity.type
_entity.pdbx_description
1 polymer ?
#
loop_
_entity_poly.entity_id
_entity_poly.type
_entity_poly.pdbx_seq_one_letter_code
_entity_poly.pdbx_strand_id
1 'polypeptide(L)'
;MSDPAGQTDIESVLHSIRRLVSEKTLPRLVLTSDQRVSEEGPLVLTEPANEAAPDQRSLEDRIAELEAVVAAQSARETGSAMEHGSGQGRARQDVTAIDENALRDMVSDLVREELQGAMGERITRNMRRLVRREIMRAIAAGDLD
;
A
#
# COMPACT_ATOMS: atom_id res chain seq x y z
N MET A 1 8.35 3.65 27.49
CA MET A 1 8.43 2.25 27.97
C MET A 1 7.26 1.53 27.35
N SER A 2 7.52 0.68 26.35
CA SER A 2 6.47 0.00 25.58
C SER A 2 5.89 -1.14 26.41
N ASP A 3 4.57 -1.21 26.43
CA ASP A 3 3.78 -2.13 27.24
C ASP A 3 4.00 -3.59 26.79
N PRO A 4 4.61 -4.46 27.61
CA PRO A 4 4.92 -5.84 27.24
C PRO A 4 3.65 -6.73 27.12
N ALA A 5 2.50 -6.29 27.65
CA ALA A 5 1.27 -7.07 27.61
C ALA A 5 0.71 -7.24 26.19
N GLY A 6 0.81 -6.22 25.34
CA GLY A 6 0.32 -6.30 23.95
C GLY A 6 1.18 -7.20 23.05
N GLN A 7 2.45 -7.41 23.39
CA GLN A 7 3.37 -8.20 22.58
C GLN A 7 3.11 -9.70 22.71
N THR A 8 2.73 -10.17 23.90
CA THR A 8 2.33 -11.56 24.14
C THR A 8 1.00 -11.91 23.45
N ASP A 9 0.06 -10.96 23.39
CA ASP A 9 -1.20 -11.13 22.68
C ASP A 9 -1.00 -11.25 21.17
N ILE A 10 -0.10 -10.43 20.60
CA ILE A 10 0.27 -10.50 19.18
C ILE A 10 0.90 -11.87 18.86
N GLU A 11 1.80 -12.37 19.70
CA GLU A 11 2.43 -13.68 19.49
C GLU A 11 1.41 -14.83 19.53
N SER A 12 0.43 -14.78 20.43
CA SER A 12 -0.66 -15.75 20.50
C SER A 12 -1.53 -15.74 19.23
N VAL A 13 -1.91 -14.55 18.76
CA VAL A 13 -2.67 -14.37 17.51
C VAL A 13 -1.86 -14.87 16.32
N LEU A 14 -0.57 -14.55 16.24
CA LEU A 14 0.31 -15.00 15.17
C LEU A 14 0.53 -16.51 15.19
N HIS A 15 0.59 -17.13 16.37
CA HIS A 15 0.65 -18.59 16.49
C HIS A 15 -0.65 -19.26 16.04
N SER A 16 -1.79 -18.66 16.37
CA SER A 16 -3.11 -19.12 15.88
C SER A 16 -3.25 -18.98 14.36
N ILE A 17 -2.75 -17.88 13.78
CA ILE A 17 -2.73 -17.68 12.32
C ILE A 17 -1.75 -18.67 11.67
N ARG A 18 -0.55 -18.85 12.21
CA ARG A 18 0.44 -19.80 11.69
C ARG A 18 -0.09 -21.22 11.68
N ARG A 19 -0.74 -21.64 12.78
CA ARG A 19 -1.41 -22.94 12.88
C ARG A 19 -2.56 -23.04 11.88
N LEU A 20 -3.41 -22.01 11.76
CA LEU A 20 -4.49 -21.98 10.78
C LEU A 20 -3.99 -21.95 9.33
N VAL A 21 -2.81 -21.40 9.04
CA VAL A 21 -2.21 -21.41 7.70
C VAL A 21 -1.55 -22.75 7.41
N SER A 22 -0.95 -23.40 8.41
CA SER A 22 -0.32 -24.72 8.27
C SER A 22 -1.32 -25.88 8.21
N GLU A 23 -2.45 -25.80 8.93
CA GLU A 23 -3.47 -26.86 8.96
C GLU A 23 -4.42 -26.81 7.75
N LYS A 24 -4.46 -25.68 7.02
CA LYS A 24 -5.55 -25.39 6.09
C LYS A 24 -5.06 -25.49 4.66
N THR A 25 -4.98 -26.73 4.19
CA THR A 25 -5.25 -27.05 2.79
C THR A 25 -6.73 -26.71 2.51
N LEU A 26 -7.04 -25.42 2.43
CA LEU A 26 -8.35 -24.99 1.96
C LEU A 26 -8.52 -25.53 0.54
N PRO A 27 -9.70 -26.10 0.19
CA PRO A 27 -10.00 -26.28 -1.21
C PRO A 27 -9.84 -24.93 -1.89
N ARG A 28 -8.97 -24.88 -2.91
CA ARG A 28 -8.76 -23.72 -3.76
C ARG A 28 -10.14 -23.16 -4.11
N LEU A 29 -10.44 -21.94 -3.66
CA LEU A 29 -11.70 -21.27 -3.95
C LEU A 29 -11.76 -21.07 -5.47
N VAL A 30 -12.42 -21.98 -6.17
CA VAL A 30 -12.70 -21.87 -7.60
C VAL A 30 -13.97 -21.04 -7.73
N LEU A 31 -13.85 -19.86 -8.31
CA LEU A 31 -15.00 -19.07 -8.72
C LEU A 31 -15.85 -19.93 -9.67
N THR A 32 -17.10 -20.20 -9.26
CA THR A 32 -18.10 -20.82 -10.14
C THR A 32 -18.33 -19.90 -11.33
N SER A 33 -18.88 -20.43 -12.44
CA SER A 33 -19.11 -19.66 -13.66
C SER A 33 -19.84 -18.33 -13.42
N ASP A 34 -20.70 -18.27 -12.40
CA ASP A 34 -21.47 -17.07 -12.01
C ASP A 34 -20.66 -16.01 -11.25
N GLN A 35 -19.48 -16.36 -10.76
CA GLN A 35 -18.57 -15.48 -10.01
C GLN A 35 -17.39 -14.98 -10.85
N ARG A 36 -17.28 -15.42 -12.12
CA ARG A 36 -16.24 -14.95 -13.03
C ARG A 36 -16.69 -13.66 -13.72
N VAL A 37 -15.90 -12.60 -13.58
CA VAL A 37 -16.02 -11.41 -14.43
C VAL A 37 -15.28 -11.74 -15.74
N SER A 38 -16.01 -11.78 -16.85
CA SER A 38 -15.39 -11.94 -18.17
C SER A 38 -14.56 -10.70 -18.50
N GLU A 39 -13.25 -10.81 -18.30
CA GLU A 39 -12.26 -9.87 -18.85
C GLU A 39 -12.13 -10.16 -20.35
N GLU A 40 -13.06 -9.65 -21.17
CA GLU A 40 -12.91 -9.68 -22.62
C GLU A 40 -11.95 -8.57 -23.05
N GLY A 41 -10.66 -8.92 -23.08
CA GLY A 41 -9.59 -8.12 -23.64
C GLY A 41 -8.30 -8.95 -23.70
N PRO A 42 -7.49 -8.84 -24.77
CA PRO A 42 -6.29 -9.66 -24.91
C PRO A 42 -5.29 -9.32 -23.80
N LEU A 43 -5.09 -10.27 -22.89
CA LEU A 43 -4.05 -10.22 -21.86
C LEU A 43 -2.68 -10.24 -22.54
N VAL A 44 -2.06 -9.08 -22.66
CA VAL A 44 -0.62 -9.00 -22.95
C VAL A 44 0.11 -9.44 -21.68
N LEU A 45 0.56 -10.68 -21.68
CA LEU A 45 1.49 -11.20 -20.69
C LEU A 45 2.84 -10.52 -20.94
N THR A 46 3.07 -9.35 -20.33
CA THR A 46 4.46 -8.92 -20.11
C THR A 46 5.06 -9.93 -19.14
N GLU A 47 5.92 -10.80 -19.66
CA GLU A 47 6.75 -11.68 -18.85
C GLU A 47 7.36 -10.87 -17.72
N PRO A 48 7.28 -11.32 -16.45
CA PRO A 48 8.00 -10.64 -15.40
C PRO A 48 9.48 -10.78 -15.77
N ALA A 49 10.06 -9.64 -16.17
CA ALA A 49 11.50 -9.52 -16.30
C ALA A 49 12.09 -10.14 -15.03
N ASN A 50 12.96 -11.12 -15.24
CA ASN A 50 13.78 -11.74 -14.22
C ASN A 50 14.57 -10.65 -13.49
N GLU A 51 13.94 -10.03 -12.48
CA GLU A 51 14.59 -9.07 -11.61
C GLU A 51 15.69 -9.84 -10.89
N ALA A 52 16.92 -9.45 -11.20
CA ALA A 52 18.13 -10.02 -10.62
C ALA A 52 17.95 -10.22 -9.12
N ALA A 53 18.27 -11.43 -8.66
CA ALA A 53 18.18 -11.82 -7.26
C ALA A 53 18.69 -10.70 -6.34
N PRO A 54 17.96 -10.33 -5.28
CA PRO A 54 18.40 -9.31 -4.36
C PRO A 54 19.75 -9.73 -3.77
N ASP A 55 20.70 -8.79 -3.81
CA ASP A 55 22.06 -8.91 -3.27
C ASP A 55 22.03 -9.66 -1.93
N GLN A 56 22.59 -10.87 -1.90
CA GLN A 56 22.55 -11.80 -0.75
C GLN A 56 23.46 -11.36 0.40
N ARG A 57 23.83 -10.07 0.46
CA ARG A 57 24.58 -9.54 1.60
C ARG A 57 23.71 -9.61 2.85
N SER A 58 24.32 -10.02 3.95
CA SER A 58 23.66 -10.01 5.25
C SER A 58 23.15 -8.61 5.54
N LEU A 59 21.97 -8.50 6.15
CA LEU A 59 21.44 -7.21 6.61
C LEU A 59 22.45 -6.50 7.53
N GLU A 60 23.25 -7.27 8.27
CA GLU A 60 24.32 -6.79 9.14
C GLU A 60 25.43 -6.07 8.36
N ASP A 61 25.85 -6.59 7.20
CA ASP A 61 26.87 -5.96 6.36
C ASP A 61 26.36 -4.64 5.78
N ARG A 62 25.10 -4.60 5.38
CA ARG A 62 24.45 -3.39 4.87
C ARG A 62 24.29 -2.32 5.94
N ILE A 63 23.98 -2.72 7.18
CA ILE A 63 23.91 -1.82 8.32
C ILE A 63 25.29 -1.24 8.63
N ALA A 64 26.34 -2.07 8.68
CA ALA A 64 27.70 -1.61 8.93
C ALA A 64 28.19 -0.62 7.85
N GLU A 65 27.85 -0.86 6.57
CA GLU A 65 28.16 0.06 5.47
C GLU A 65 27.45 1.41 5.62
N LEU A 66 26.15 1.39 5.97
CA LEU A 66 25.36 2.60 6.23
C LEU A 66 25.89 3.40 7.42
N GLU A 67 26.24 2.71 8.53
CA GLU A 67 26.79 3.35 9.72
C GLU A 67 28.13 4.05 9.43
N ALA A 68 29.00 3.45 8.61
CA ALA A 68 30.25 4.06 8.19
C ALA A 68 30.03 5.34 7.34
N VAL A 69 29.04 5.32 6.45
CA VAL A 69 28.67 6.50 5.63
C VAL A 69 28.11 7.63 6.51
N VAL A 70 27.22 7.30 7.44
CA VAL A 70 26.62 8.28 8.36
C VAL A 70 27.65 8.88 9.32
N ALA A 71 28.59 8.08 9.83
CA ALA A 71 29.67 8.57 10.67
C ALA A 71 30.58 9.56 9.92
N ALA A 72 30.89 9.26 8.64
CA ALA A 72 31.68 10.15 7.80
C ALA A 72 30.96 11.47 7.46
N GLN A 73 29.63 11.42 7.26
CA GLN A 73 28.81 12.63 7.07
C GLN A 73 28.75 13.49 8.32
N SER A 74 28.56 12.87 9.49
CA SER A 74 28.49 13.58 10.77
C SER A 74 29.80 14.31 11.09
N ALA A 75 30.94 13.69 10.80
CA ALA A 75 32.26 14.34 10.96
C ALA A 75 32.43 15.56 10.03
N ARG A 76 31.92 15.48 8.78
CA ARG A 76 31.92 16.60 7.82
C ARG A 76 30.98 17.73 8.25
N GLU A 77 29.83 17.40 8.81
CA GLU A 77 28.86 18.38 9.33
C GLU A 77 29.41 19.12 10.56
N THR A 78 30.09 18.42 11.47
CA THR A 78 30.75 19.07 12.62
C THR A 78 31.93 19.96 12.22
N GLY A 79 32.62 19.66 11.11
CA GLY A 79 33.65 20.54 10.54
C GLY A 79 33.09 21.72 9.73
N SER A 80 31.87 21.58 9.19
CA SER A 80 31.16 22.61 8.41
C SER A 80 30.37 23.60 9.29
N ALA A 81 30.08 23.23 10.54
CA ALA A 81 29.31 24.03 11.49
C ALA A 81 29.95 25.39 11.87
N MET A 82 31.20 25.66 11.48
CA MET A 82 31.83 26.99 11.66
C MET A 82 31.74 27.92 10.44
N GLU A 83 31.28 27.48 9.26
CA GLU A 83 31.22 28.35 8.06
C GLU A 83 29.84 28.52 7.40
N HIS A 84 28.81 27.73 7.72
CA HIS A 84 27.51 27.82 7.02
C HIS A 84 26.37 28.32 7.91
N GLY A 85 26.55 29.49 8.52
CA GLY A 85 25.44 30.27 9.07
C GLY A 85 24.75 31.09 7.98
N SER A 86 23.65 30.57 7.40
CA SER A 86 22.46 31.32 6.92
C SER A 86 21.72 30.76 5.68
N GLY A 87 22.24 29.76 4.96
CA GLY A 87 21.62 29.28 3.71
C GLY A 87 20.64 28.11 3.82
N GLN A 88 20.85 27.18 4.76
CA GLN A 88 20.18 25.87 4.75
C GLN A 88 18.74 25.87 5.32
N GLY A 89 18.37 26.89 6.10
CA GLY A 89 17.03 27.01 6.67
C GLY A 89 15.95 27.38 5.64
N ARG A 90 16.34 28.03 4.55
CA ARG A 90 15.41 28.66 3.59
C ARG A 90 14.84 27.66 2.58
N ALA A 91 15.69 26.77 2.05
CA ALA A 91 15.25 25.71 1.14
C ALA A 91 14.36 24.66 1.82
N ARG A 92 14.53 24.42 3.13
CA ARG A 92 13.65 23.52 3.90
C ARG A 92 12.31 24.18 4.25
N GLN A 93 12.29 25.51 4.40
CA GLN A 93 11.05 26.28 4.56
C GLN A 93 10.24 26.36 3.26
N ASP A 94 10.90 26.38 2.10
CA ASP A 94 10.22 26.39 0.79
C ASP A 94 9.44 25.09 0.52
N VAL A 95 9.93 23.93 0.96
CA VAL A 95 9.18 22.65 0.85
C VAL A 95 7.96 22.62 1.76
N THR A 96 7.98 23.36 2.88
CA THR A 96 6.82 23.53 3.77
C THR A 96 5.88 24.65 3.36
N ALA A 97 6.23 25.42 2.31
CA ALA A 97 5.44 26.54 1.80
C ALA A 97 4.61 26.18 0.56
N ILE A 98 4.45 24.88 0.25
CA ILE A 98 3.42 24.46 -0.71
C ILE A 98 2.06 24.80 -0.08
N ASP A 99 1.25 25.55 -0.81
CA ASP A 99 -0.12 25.87 -0.39
C ASP A 99 -0.97 24.58 -0.40
N GLU A 100 -1.25 24.07 0.79
CA GLU A 100 -2.07 22.88 1.01
C GLU A 100 -3.46 23.00 0.37
N ASN A 101 -4.02 24.21 0.28
CA ASN A 101 -5.31 24.42 -0.35
C ASN A 101 -5.24 24.19 -1.86
N ALA A 102 -4.21 24.74 -2.52
CA ALA A 102 -3.98 24.52 -3.95
C ALA A 102 -3.71 23.03 -4.27
N LEU A 103 -2.99 22.32 -3.41
CA LEU A 103 -2.77 20.88 -3.55
C LEU A 103 -4.07 20.09 -3.40
N ARG A 104 -4.91 20.44 -2.41
CA ARG A 104 -6.22 19.81 -2.19
C ARG A 104 -7.15 20.00 -3.37
N ASP A 105 -7.16 21.18 -3.98
CA ASP A 105 -7.95 21.46 -5.18
C ASP A 105 -7.47 20.59 -6.35
N MET A 106 -6.16 20.56 -6.60
CA MET A 106 -5.56 19.72 -7.65
C MET A 106 -5.85 18.23 -7.47
N VAL A 107 -5.74 17.72 -6.24
CA VAL A 107 -6.07 16.31 -5.94
C VAL A 107 -7.56 16.04 -6.11
N SER A 108 -8.43 16.99 -5.72
CA SER A 108 -9.88 16.84 -5.88
C SER A 108 -10.29 16.77 -7.35
N ASP A 109 -9.66 17.60 -8.20
CA ASP A 109 -9.88 17.58 -9.64
C ASP A 109 -9.40 16.27 -10.25
N LEU A 110 -8.20 15.80 -9.91
CA LEU A 110 -7.67 14.52 -10.37
C LEU A 110 -8.58 13.35 -9.98
N VAL A 111 -9.03 13.30 -8.73
CA VAL A 111 -9.94 12.24 -8.25
C VAL A 111 -11.29 12.31 -8.98
N ARG A 112 -11.80 13.52 -9.24
CA ARG A 112 -13.04 13.71 -9.99
C ARG A 112 -12.91 13.22 -11.43
N GLU A 113 -11.82 13.57 -12.11
CA GLU A 113 -11.52 13.10 -13.46
C GLU A 113 -11.40 11.58 -13.52
N GLU A 114 -10.64 10.98 -12.60
CA GLU A 114 -10.46 9.53 -12.53
C GLU A 114 -11.80 8.80 -12.28
N LEU A 115 -12.62 9.33 -11.35
CA LEU A 115 -13.95 8.80 -11.06
C LEU A 115 -15.00 9.10 -12.14
N GLN A 116 -14.74 10.01 -13.07
CA GLN A 116 -15.61 10.25 -14.23
C GLN A 116 -15.15 9.47 -15.47
N GLY A 117 -13.91 8.99 -15.48
CA GLY A 117 -13.35 8.17 -16.55
C GLY A 117 -13.72 6.69 -16.44
N ALA A 118 -12.87 5.85 -17.05
CA ALA A 118 -13.09 4.40 -17.14
C ALA A 118 -13.19 3.73 -15.75
N MET A 119 -12.46 4.22 -14.75
CA MET A 119 -12.55 3.70 -13.38
C MET A 119 -13.95 3.92 -12.78
N GLY A 120 -14.51 5.13 -12.94
CA GLY A 120 -15.89 5.45 -12.55
C GLY A 120 -16.94 4.56 -13.18
N GLU A 121 -16.84 4.34 -14.49
CA GLU A 121 -17.75 3.46 -15.22
C GLU A 121 -17.70 2.02 -14.68
N ARG A 122 -16.50 1.51 -14.38
CA ARG A 122 -16.30 0.18 -13.79
C ARG A 122 -16.89 0.10 -12.39
N ILE A 123 -16.63 1.11 -11.54
CA ILE A 123 -17.17 1.18 -10.17
C ILE A 123 -18.70 1.16 -10.21
N THR A 124 -19.33 2.05 -10.98
CA THR A 124 -20.79 2.14 -11.05
C THR A 124 -21.42 0.89 -11.67
N ARG A 125 -20.81 0.31 -12.70
CA ARG A 125 -21.25 -0.97 -13.28
C ARG A 125 -21.21 -2.09 -12.26
N ASN A 126 -20.12 -2.21 -11.51
CA ASN A 126 -19.95 -3.24 -10.49
C ASN A 126 -20.91 -3.03 -9.33
N MET A 127 -21.06 -1.79 -8.86
CA MET A 127 -22.01 -1.44 -7.81
C MET A 127 -23.44 -1.76 -8.23
N ARG A 128 -23.86 -1.39 -9.45
CA ARG A 128 -25.20 -1.74 -9.97
C ARG A 128 -25.42 -3.25 -10.03
N ARG A 129 -24.41 -4.02 -10.46
CA ARG A 129 -24.49 -5.49 -10.49
C ARG A 129 -24.65 -6.07 -9.08
N LEU A 130 -23.85 -5.58 -8.13
CA LEU A 130 -23.90 -6.00 -6.74
C LEU A 130 -25.24 -5.65 -6.10
N VAL A 131 -25.68 -4.40 -6.22
CA VAL A 131 -26.96 -3.91 -5.69
C VAL A 131 -28.13 -4.69 -6.30
N ARG A 132 -28.14 -4.89 -7.62
CA ARG A 132 -29.20 -5.68 -8.28
C ARG A 132 -29.25 -7.10 -7.73
N ARG A 133 -28.10 -7.75 -7.57
CA ARG A 133 -28.02 -9.10 -7.01
C ARG A 133 -28.53 -9.13 -5.57
N GLU A 134 -28.15 -8.14 -4.76
CA GLU A 134 -28.57 -8.07 -3.36
C GLU A 134 -30.08 -7.85 -3.23
N ILE A 135 -30.65 -6.96 -4.05
CA ILE A 135 -32.11 -6.76 -4.11
C ILE A 135 -32.81 -8.06 -4.51
N MET A 136 -32.33 -8.75 -5.55
CA MET A 136 -32.93 -10.02 -5.98
C MET A 136 -32.83 -11.10 -4.90
N ARG A 137 -31.72 -11.14 -4.17
CA ARG A 137 -31.51 -12.05 -3.05
C ARG A 137 -32.47 -11.73 -1.90
N ALA A 138 -32.62 -10.47 -1.51
CA ALA A 138 -33.51 -10.04 -0.44
C ALA A 138 -34.99 -10.29 -0.79
N ILE A 139 -35.41 -10.03 -2.03
CA ILE A 139 -36.75 -10.36 -2.53
C ILE A 139 -37.00 -11.87 -2.47
N ALA A 140 -36.04 -12.68 -2.91
CA ALA A 140 -36.19 -14.14 -2.91
C ALA A 140 -36.20 -14.74 -1.49
N ALA A 141 -35.52 -14.09 -0.54
CA ALA A 141 -35.50 -14.49 0.86
C ALA A 141 -36.75 -14.05 1.65
N GLY A 142 -37.57 -13.13 1.10
CA GLY A 142 -38.70 -12.55 1.82
C GLY A 142 -38.30 -11.61 2.97
N ASP A 143 -37.05 -11.13 2.97
CA ASP A 143 -36.49 -10.23 4.01
C ASP A 143 -36.93 -8.75 3.85
N LEU A 144 -37.79 -8.46 2.86
CA LEU A 144 -38.31 -7.12 2.57
C LEU A 144 -39.79 -7.02 3.01
N ASP A 145 -40.04 -7.18 4.31
CA ASP A 145 -41.31 -6.82 4.98
C ASP A 145 -41.07 -5.76 6.06
#